data_AF-B0DKQ5-F1
#
_entry.id   AF-B0DKQ5-F1
#
_cell.length_a   1.000
_cell.length_b   1.000
_cell.length_c   1.000
_cell.angle_alpha   90.00
_cell.angle_beta   90.00
_cell.angle_gamma   90.00
#
_symmetry.space_group_name_H-M   'P 1'
#
loop_
_entity.id
_entity.type
_entity.pdbx_description
1 polymer ?
#
loop_
_entity_poly.entity_id
_entity_poly.type
_entity_poly.pdbx_seq_one_letter_code
_entity_poly.pdbx_strand_id
1 'polypeptide(L)'
;MSFTFNGREYNVDGWIREAISLVELLAKNLKLLDPLPSDTDLTDADEKEIQSQINAMLILPPFAVLDFWSAFAAHHLRQLATSLRALSRTTQPRAFSTLIQVLSLLPDPKTEPYFRRFIQSPQYADLANIIADGFVQGIRWKRPSGPGQICCLIIHFLFWGNSTKGDDGKASIDADVRTKLARKLDALIGTPEFERLPEIQRVDIERLHGILKCIEGMPADYYLSSTRSYLEGQVDNCGRSSCDEEAELACSKCKTVRYCGKKCQTWHWKNGHKLRCFQVAY
;
A
#
# COMPACT_ATOMS: atom_id res chain seq x y z
N MET A 1 15.05 -22.81 -4.32
CA MET A 1 13.90 -22.89 -3.39
C MET A 1 12.67 -23.15 -4.23
N SER A 2 11.91 -24.20 -3.91
CA SER A 2 10.61 -24.50 -4.51
C SER A 2 9.54 -24.58 -3.42
N PHE A 3 8.28 -24.40 -3.80
CA PHE A 3 7.14 -24.56 -2.90
C PHE A 3 5.89 -24.96 -3.69
N THR A 4 4.88 -25.49 -3.00
CA THR A 4 3.63 -25.93 -3.62
C THR A 4 2.51 -24.94 -3.37
N PHE A 5 1.77 -24.59 -4.43
CA PHE A 5 0.58 -23.75 -4.36
C PHE A 5 -0.48 -24.28 -5.34
N ASN A 6 -1.73 -24.42 -4.89
CA ASN A 6 -2.83 -25.00 -5.67
C ASN A 6 -2.47 -26.33 -6.37
N GLY A 7 -1.73 -27.21 -5.67
CA GLY A 7 -1.33 -28.52 -6.18
C GLY A 7 -0.23 -28.50 -7.25
N ARG A 8 0.39 -27.35 -7.52
CA ARG A 8 1.52 -27.20 -8.44
C ARG A 8 2.79 -26.81 -7.70
N GLU A 9 3.92 -27.39 -8.09
CA GLU A 9 5.24 -27.00 -7.57
C GLU A 9 5.80 -25.83 -8.38
N TYR A 10 6.23 -24.78 -7.70
CA TYR A 10 6.83 -23.59 -8.29
C TYR A 10 8.29 -23.45 -7.85
N ASN A 11 9.17 -23.17 -8.82
CA ASN A 11 10.43 -22.48 -8.55
C ASN A 11 10.20 -20.95 -8.55
N VAL A 12 11.24 -20.17 -8.24
CA VAL A 12 11.12 -18.70 -8.14
C VAL A 12 10.61 -18.07 -9.44
N ASP A 13 11.15 -18.45 -10.59
CA ASP A 13 10.77 -17.85 -11.88
C ASP A 13 9.34 -18.23 -12.29
N GLY A 14 8.96 -19.48 -12.05
CA GLY A 14 7.61 -19.99 -12.29
C GLY A 14 6.60 -19.29 -11.39
N TRP A 15 6.94 -19.08 -10.12
CA TRP A 15 6.09 -18.34 -9.20
C TRP A 15 5.84 -16.90 -9.65
N ILE A 16 6.88 -16.15 -10.03
CA ILE A 16 6.68 -14.74 -10.39
C ILE A 16 5.75 -14.61 -11.61
N ARG A 17 5.82 -15.53 -12.58
CA ARG A 17 4.88 -15.55 -13.70
C ARG A 17 3.44 -15.84 -13.26
N GLU A 18 3.25 -16.83 -12.38
CA GLU A 18 1.95 -17.13 -11.80
C GLU A 18 1.41 -15.93 -11.01
N ALA A 19 2.26 -15.29 -10.20
CA ALA A 19 1.91 -14.11 -9.43
C ALA A 19 1.41 -12.97 -10.34
N ILE A 20 2.05 -12.73 -11.49
CA ILE A 20 1.58 -11.75 -12.48
C ILE A 20 0.16 -12.09 -12.96
N SER A 21 -0.09 -13.34 -13.35
CA SER A 21 -1.43 -13.77 -13.78
C SER A 21 -2.47 -13.66 -12.67
N LEU A 22 -2.08 -13.95 -11.42
CA LEU A 22 -2.97 -13.81 -10.27
C LEU A 22 -3.27 -12.33 -9.96
N VAL A 23 -2.31 -11.41 -10.07
CA VAL A 23 -2.59 -9.98 -9.86
C VAL A 23 -3.45 -9.38 -10.96
N GLU A 24 -3.30 -9.85 -12.21
CA GLU A 24 -4.19 -9.47 -13.32
C GLU A 24 -5.62 -9.93 -13.05
N LEU A 25 -5.79 -11.17 -12.57
CA LEU A 25 -7.10 -11.69 -12.17
C LEU A 25 -7.69 -10.87 -11.01
N LEU A 26 -6.88 -10.53 -10.00
CA LEU A 26 -7.33 -9.68 -8.89
C LEU A 26 -7.77 -8.30 -9.39
N ALA A 27 -6.98 -7.65 -10.26
CA ALA A 27 -7.31 -6.35 -10.82
C ALA A 27 -8.60 -6.39 -11.65
N LYS A 28 -8.85 -7.47 -12.40
CA LYS A 28 -10.12 -7.69 -13.10
C LYS A 28 -11.29 -7.83 -12.12
N ASN A 29 -11.15 -8.64 -11.08
CA ASN A 29 -12.19 -8.85 -10.07
C ASN A 29 -12.51 -7.57 -9.29
N LEU A 30 -11.49 -6.75 -9.01
CA LEU A 30 -11.61 -5.42 -8.42
C LEU A 30 -12.21 -4.35 -9.36
N LYS A 31 -12.55 -4.71 -10.60
CA LYS A 31 -13.09 -3.79 -11.62
C LYS A 31 -12.14 -2.62 -11.91
N LEU A 32 -10.83 -2.87 -11.85
CA LEU A 32 -9.81 -1.86 -12.20
C LEU A 32 -9.59 -1.74 -13.71
N LEU A 33 -9.84 -2.83 -14.45
CA LEU A 33 -9.68 -2.89 -15.90
C LEU A 33 -11.00 -2.63 -16.65
N ASP A 34 -12.12 -2.86 -15.99
CA ASP A 34 -13.48 -2.62 -16.48
C ASP A 34 -14.29 -1.96 -15.35
N PRO A 35 -14.21 -0.61 -15.21
CA PRO A 35 -14.79 0.12 -14.09
C PRO A 35 -16.31 -0.02 -14.00
N LEU A 36 -16.81 -0.06 -12.76
CA LEU A 36 -18.26 -0.10 -12.49
C LEU A 36 -18.97 1.17 -12.98
N PRO A 37 -20.22 1.06 -13.48
CA PRO A 37 -21.10 2.21 -13.64
C PRO A 37 -21.30 2.97 -12.31
N SER A 38 -21.50 4.28 -12.37
CA SER A 38 -21.54 5.16 -11.18
C SER A 38 -22.64 4.84 -10.16
N ASP A 39 -23.68 4.13 -10.58
CA ASP A 39 -24.84 3.72 -9.78
C ASP A 39 -24.81 2.25 -9.37
N THR A 40 -23.74 1.52 -9.73
CA THR A 40 -23.61 0.08 -9.51
C THR A 40 -22.43 -0.23 -8.60
N ASP A 41 -22.69 -0.94 -7.50
CA ASP A 41 -21.65 -1.42 -6.58
C ASP A 41 -21.23 -2.88 -6.89
N LEU A 42 -20.19 -3.36 -6.20
CA LEU A 42 -19.83 -4.78 -6.21
C LEU A 42 -20.96 -5.65 -5.65
N THR A 43 -21.24 -6.76 -6.34
CA THR A 43 -22.18 -7.76 -5.85
C THR A 43 -21.57 -8.59 -4.71
N ASP A 44 -22.40 -9.32 -3.95
CA ASP A 44 -21.91 -10.27 -2.94
C ASP A 44 -20.99 -11.35 -3.56
N ALA A 45 -21.28 -11.74 -4.81
CA ALA A 45 -20.47 -12.70 -5.55
C ALA A 45 -19.09 -12.14 -5.89
N ASP A 46 -19.02 -10.89 -6.37
CA ASP A 46 -17.74 -10.21 -6.64
C ASP A 46 -16.90 -10.10 -5.35
N GLU A 47 -17.50 -9.65 -4.24
CA GLU A 47 -16.80 -9.53 -2.96
C GLU A 47 -16.29 -10.89 -2.45
N LYS A 48 -17.07 -11.96 -2.62
CA LYS A 48 -16.68 -13.31 -2.24
C LYS A 48 -15.50 -13.81 -3.07
N GLU A 49 -15.49 -13.55 -4.37
CA GLU A 49 -14.41 -13.94 -5.26
C GLU A 49 -13.11 -13.21 -4.91
N ILE A 50 -13.17 -11.88 -4.79
CA ILE A 50 -12.04 -11.04 -4.36
C ILE A 50 -11.49 -11.53 -3.02
N GLN A 51 -12.37 -11.77 -2.05
CA GLN A 51 -11.97 -12.18 -0.72
C GLN A 51 -11.36 -13.59 -0.70
N SER A 52 -11.86 -14.50 -1.54
CA SER A 52 -11.31 -15.85 -1.68
C SER A 52 -9.90 -15.79 -2.25
N GLN A 53 -9.68 -14.93 -3.26
CA GLN A 53 -8.37 -14.72 -3.85
C GLN A 53 -7.37 -14.10 -2.86
N ILE A 54 -7.78 -13.08 -2.10
CA ILE A 54 -6.94 -12.47 -1.05
C ILE A 54 -6.57 -13.52 0.01
N ASN A 55 -7.54 -14.32 0.47
CA ASN A 55 -7.28 -15.36 1.47
C ASN A 55 -6.37 -16.47 0.94
N ALA A 56 -6.46 -16.81 -0.35
CA ALA A 56 -5.54 -17.76 -0.97
C ALA A 56 -4.09 -17.25 -0.98
N MET A 57 -3.85 -15.94 -0.94
CA MET A 57 -2.48 -15.43 -0.81
C MET A 57 -1.90 -15.65 0.59
N LEU A 58 -2.73 -15.79 1.63
CA LEU A 58 -2.25 -15.96 3.00
C LEU A 58 -1.63 -17.33 3.28
N ILE A 59 -1.86 -18.32 2.41
CA ILE A 59 -1.25 -19.66 2.54
C ILE A 59 0.15 -19.72 1.92
N LEU A 60 0.57 -18.68 1.21
CA LEU A 60 1.86 -18.64 0.55
C LEU A 60 3.00 -18.38 1.55
N PRO A 61 4.22 -18.87 1.25
CA PRO A 61 5.41 -18.44 1.98
C PRO A 61 5.58 -16.90 1.94
N PRO A 62 6.15 -16.27 2.97
CA PRO A 62 6.26 -14.80 3.06
C PRO A 62 6.89 -14.13 1.82
N PHE A 63 7.96 -14.72 1.25
CA PHE A 63 8.58 -14.17 0.05
C PHE A 63 7.64 -14.19 -1.16
N ALA A 64 6.76 -15.20 -1.27
CA ALA A 64 5.82 -15.34 -2.37
C ALA A 64 4.66 -14.34 -2.23
N VAL A 65 4.21 -14.06 -1.00
CA VAL A 65 3.26 -12.98 -0.70
C VAL A 65 3.82 -11.62 -1.08
N LEU A 66 5.08 -11.35 -0.74
CA LEU A 66 5.76 -10.12 -1.14
C LEU A 66 5.78 -9.99 -2.67
N ASP A 67 6.17 -11.05 -3.39
CA ASP A 67 6.21 -11.04 -4.85
C ASP A 67 4.86 -10.73 -5.48
N PHE A 68 3.78 -11.29 -4.93
CA PHE A 68 2.42 -11.01 -5.36
C PHE A 68 2.06 -9.53 -5.18
N TRP A 69 2.26 -8.97 -3.99
CA TRP A 69 1.91 -7.58 -3.74
C TRP A 69 2.84 -6.59 -4.44
N SER A 70 4.13 -6.91 -4.60
CA SER A 70 5.05 -6.14 -5.43
C SER A 70 4.60 -6.09 -6.89
N ALA A 71 4.15 -7.23 -7.44
CA ALA A 71 3.60 -7.27 -8.79
C ALA A 71 2.32 -6.43 -8.89
N PHE A 72 1.41 -6.55 -7.92
CA PHE A 72 0.20 -5.72 -7.89
C PHE A 72 0.55 -4.23 -7.84
N ALA A 73 1.47 -3.84 -6.94
CA ALA A 73 1.93 -2.47 -6.78
C ALA A 73 2.47 -1.88 -8.09
N ALA A 74 3.30 -2.66 -8.77
CA ALA A 74 3.95 -2.23 -10.00
C ALA A 74 3.00 -2.13 -11.21
N HIS A 75 1.91 -2.92 -11.24
CA HIS A 75 0.99 -2.99 -12.38
C HIS A 75 -0.29 -2.17 -12.23
N HIS A 76 -0.83 -2.06 -11.01
CA HIS A 76 -2.24 -1.72 -10.83
C HIS A 76 -2.51 -0.56 -9.87
N LEU A 77 -1.49 0.00 -9.20
CA LEU A 77 -1.69 1.13 -8.28
C LEU A 77 -2.30 2.36 -8.95
N ARG A 78 -1.92 2.64 -10.20
CA ARG A 78 -2.48 3.75 -10.99
C ARG A 78 -3.97 3.56 -11.24
N GLN A 79 -4.37 2.38 -11.70
CA GLN A 79 -5.77 2.07 -11.99
C GLN A 79 -6.58 2.07 -10.70
N LEU A 80 -6.02 1.51 -9.62
CA LEU A 80 -6.64 1.56 -8.30
C LEU A 80 -6.89 3.00 -7.85
N ALA A 81 -5.89 3.88 -7.94
CA ALA A 81 -6.03 5.30 -7.61
C ALA A 81 -7.14 5.99 -8.42
N THR A 82 -7.14 5.76 -9.74
CA THR A 82 -8.16 6.31 -10.65
C THR A 82 -9.55 5.83 -10.26
N SER A 83 -9.72 4.52 -10.03
CA SER A 83 -11.00 3.95 -9.59
C SER A 83 -11.42 4.52 -8.24
N LEU A 84 -10.53 4.58 -7.26
CA LEU A 84 -10.87 5.08 -5.92
C LEU A 84 -11.39 6.53 -5.93
N ARG A 85 -10.86 7.39 -6.81
CA ARG A 85 -11.35 8.76 -7.00
C ARG A 85 -12.73 8.82 -7.67
N ALA A 86 -12.99 7.90 -8.59
CA ALA A 86 -14.23 7.88 -9.36
C ALA A 86 -15.41 7.27 -8.59
N LEU A 87 -15.13 6.42 -7.60
CA LEU A 87 -16.16 5.73 -6.82
C LEU A 87 -16.92 6.69 -5.91
N SER A 88 -18.25 6.55 -5.93
CA SER A 88 -19.13 7.23 -4.99
C SER A 88 -19.27 6.41 -3.71
N ARG A 89 -19.07 7.04 -2.55
CA ARG A 89 -19.25 6.38 -1.25
C ARG A 89 -20.70 6.03 -0.92
N THR A 90 -21.65 6.69 -1.57
CA THR A 90 -23.08 6.47 -1.35
C THR A 90 -23.59 5.30 -2.20
N THR A 91 -23.22 5.28 -3.48
CA THR A 91 -23.72 4.27 -4.43
C THR A 91 -22.79 3.08 -4.58
N GLN A 92 -21.50 3.23 -4.25
CA GLN A 92 -20.47 2.19 -4.42
C GLN A 92 -19.62 1.93 -3.15
N PRO A 93 -20.23 1.86 -1.94
CA PRO A 93 -19.48 1.71 -0.68
C PRO A 93 -18.65 0.43 -0.59
N ARG A 94 -19.09 -0.68 -1.20
CA ARG A 94 -18.37 -1.96 -1.16
C ARG A 94 -17.13 -1.91 -2.03
N ALA A 95 -17.25 -1.40 -3.26
CA ALA A 95 -16.11 -1.17 -4.15
C ALA A 95 -15.07 -0.26 -3.46
N PHE A 96 -15.52 0.87 -2.92
CA PHE A 96 -14.64 1.85 -2.27
C PHE A 96 -13.87 1.22 -1.09
N SER A 97 -14.60 0.53 -0.20
CA SER A 97 -14.02 -0.16 0.94
C SER A 97 -13.03 -1.26 0.52
N THR A 98 -13.36 -2.02 -0.53
CA THR A 98 -12.54 -3.13 -1.03
C THR A 98 -11.21 -2.63 -1.61
N LEU A 99 -11.22 -1.51 -2.34
CA LEU A 99 -9.99 -0.92 -2.88
C LEU A 99 -9.06 -0.42 -1.77
N ILE A 100 -9.60 0.20 -0.71
CA ILE A 100 -8.81 0.60 0.46
C ILE A 100 -8.25 -0.63 1.19
N GLN A 101 -9.07 -1.68 1.35
CA GLN A 101 -8.63 -2.95 1.93
C GLN A 101 -7.43 -3.52 1.14
N VAL A 102 -7.49 -3.55 -0.19
CA VAL A 102 -6.38 -4.04 -1.02
C VAL A 102 -5.12 -3.19 -0.86
N LEU A 103 -5.25 -1.86 -0.85
CA LEU A 103 -4.11 -0.96 -0.57
C LEU A 103 -3.48 -1.22 0.80
N SER A 104 -4.30 -1.52 1.81
CA SER A 104 -3.82 -1.77 3.18
C SER A 104 -3.04 -3.07 3.34
N LEU A 105 -3.08 -3.95 2.34
CA LEU A 105 -2.33 -5.21 2.31
C LEU A 105 -0.98 -5.10 1.61
N LEU A 106 -0.67 -3.93 1.03
CA LEU A 106 0.64 -3.72 0.42
C LEU A 106 1.75 -3.70 1.48
N PRO A 107 2.95 -4.23 1.17
CA PRO A 107 4.07 -4.24 2.10
C PRO A 107 4.54 -2.82 2.46
N ASP A 108 5.31 -2.72 3.54
CA ASP A 108 5.90 -1.46 3.99
C ASP A 108 6.67 -0.79 2.83
N PRO A 109 6.37 0.49 2.49
CA PRO A 109 7.06 1.23 1.44
C PRO A 109 8.57 1.32 1.63
N LYS A 110 9.11 1.13 2.84
CA LYS A 110 10.55 0.98 3.07
C LYS A 110 11.12 -0.18 2.24
N THR A 111 10.39 -1.29 2.19
CA THR A 111 10.78 -2.52 1.47
C THR A 111 10.13 -2.66 0.09
N GLU A 112 9.00 -1.97 -0.14
CA GLU A 112 8.26 -2.01 -1.41
C GLU A 112 8.48 -0.70 -2.21
N PRO A 113 9.46 -0.68 -3.13
CA PRO A 113 9.85 0.56 -3.80
C PRO A 113 8.77 1.10 -4.75
N TYR A 114 7.93 0.24 -5.34
CA TYR A 114 6.85 0.69 -6.24
C TYR A 114 5.78 1.45 -5.47
N PHE A 115 5.40 0.93 -4.30
CA PHE A 115 4.41 1.58 -3.45
C PHE A 115 4.96 2.89 -2.86
N ARG A 116 6.22 2.90 -2.40
CA ARG A 116 6.90 4.13 -1.95
C ARG A 116 6.85 5.23 -3.00
N ARG A 117 7.27 4.90 -4.22
CA ARG A 117 7.30 5.87 -5.30
C ARG A 117 5.90 6.34 -5.71
N PHE A 118 4.90 5.45 -5.62
CA PHE A 118 3.51 5.82 -5.83
C PHE A 118 3.04 6.85 -4.80
N ILE A 119 3.27 6.62 -3.50
CA ILE A 119 2.88 7.56 -2.43
C ILE A 119 3.61 8.91 -2.55
N GLN A 120 4.90 8.89 -2.91
CA GLN A 120 5.69 10.11 -3.10
C GLN A 120 5.29 10.92 -4.34
N SER A 121 4.52 10.35 -5.27
CA SER A 121 4.15 11.01 -6.51
C SER A 121 3.13 12.14 -6.26
N PRO A 122 3.39 13.37 -6.72
CA PRO A 122 2.41 14.46 -6.64
C PRO A 122 1.07 14.16 -7.32
N GLN A 123 1.06 13.25 -8.30
CA GLN A 123 -0.14 12.82 -9.02
C GLN A 123 -1.14 12.06 -8.13
N TYR A 124 -0.68 11.46 -7.04
CA TYR A 124 -1.49 10.62 -6.14
C TYR A 124 -1.63 11.19 -4.73
N ALA A 125 -1.25 12.46 -4.54
CA ALA A 125 -1.22 13.10 -3.24
C ALA A 125 -2.59 13.20 -2.56
N ASP A 126 -3.67 13.35 -3.34
CA ASP A 126 -5.05 13.43 -2.85
C ASP A 126 -5.56 12.14 -2.22
N LEU A 127 -4.93 10.99 -2.53
CA LEU A 127 -5.38 9.69 -2.00
C LEU A 127 -5.26 9.61 -0.47
N ALA A 128 -4.29 10.30 0.13
CA ALA A 128 -4.13 10.32 1.58
C ALA A 128 -5.41 10.85 2.27
N ASN A 129 -5.96 11.96 1.76
CA ASN A 129 -7.23 12.53 2.22
C ASN A 129 -8.41 11.60 1.93
N ILE A 130 -8.51 11.04 0.72
CA ILE A 130 -9.62 10.14 0.33
C ILE A 130 -9.68 8.92 1.27
N ILE A 131 -8.53 8.31 1.56
CA ILE A 131 -8.42 7.12 2.41
C ILE A 131 -8.74 7.48 3.87
N ALA A 132 -8.15 8.55 4.40
CA ALA A 132 -8.35 8.97 5.78
C ALA A 132 -9.81 9.40 6.03
N ASP A 133 -10.40 10.20 5.15
CA ASP A 133 -11.80 10.60 5.24
C ASP A 133 -12.75 9.41 5.04
N GLY A 134 -12.40 8.48 4.14
CA GLY A 134 -13.07 7.18 4.03
C GLY A 134 -13.09 6.43 5.37
N PHE A 135 -11.93 6.27 6.00
CA PHE A 135 -11.83 5.61 7.30
C PHE A 135 -12.65 6.35 8.37
N VAL A 136 -12.59 7.69 8.42
CA VAL A 136 -13.41 8.53 9.32
C VAL A 136 -14.90 8.24 9.17
N GLN A 137 -15.40 8.21 7.94
CA GLN A 137 -16.83 7.99 7.65
C GLN A 137 -17.27 6.54 7.87
N GLY A 138 -16.31 5.62 7.92
CA GLY A 138 -16.55 4.21 8.16
C GLY A 138 -16.43 3.42 6.87
N ILE A 139 -15.46 2.52 6.85
CA ILE A 139 -15.26 1.56 5.77
C ILE A 139 -15.53 0.15 6.27
N ARG A 140 -16.08 -0.65 5.38
CA ARG A 140 -16.19 -2.09 5.61
C ARG A 140 -14.81 -2.70 5.40
N TRP A 141 -14.49 -3.73 6.16
CA TRP A 141 -13.24 -4.45 5.99
C TRP A 141 -13.46 -5.92 6.30
N LYS A 142 -12.64 -6.76 5.69
CA LYS A 142 -12.62 -8.20 5.90
C LYS A 142 -11.18 -8.63 6.13
N ARG A 143 -10.98 -9.66 6.95
CA ARG A 143 -9.66 -10.27 7.14
C ARG A 143 -9.12 -10.72 5.78
N PRO A 144 -7.81 -10.61 5.52
CA PRO A 144 -6.72 -10.30 6.46
C PRO A 144 -6.55 -8.82 6.82
N SER A 145 -7.23 -7.90 6.14
CA SER A 145 -7.24 -6.48 6.50
C SER A 145 -8.08 -6.24 7.75
N GLY A 146 -8.08 -5.00 8.21
CA GLY A 146 -8.60 -4.56 9.47
C GLY A 146 -8.29 -3.10 9.74
N PRO A 147 -8.89 -2.53 10.80
CA PRO A 147 -8.73 -1.11 11.13
C PRO A 147 -7.26 -0.76 11.38
N GLY A 148 -6.48 -1.67 11.94
CA GLY A 148 -5.04 -1.51 12.13
C GLY A 148 -4.27 -1.48 10.81
N GLN A 149 -4.52 -2.38 9.85
CA GLN A 149 -3.85 -2.27 8.54
C GLN A 149 -4.22 -0.99 7.80
N ILE A 150 -5.46 -0.52 7.92
CA ILE A 150 -5.87 0.76 7.34
C ILE A 150 -5.15 1.91 8.05
N CYS A 151 -5.00 1.86 9.38
CA CYS A 151 -4.19 2.83 10.10
C CYS A 151 -2.73 2.81 9.64
N CYS A 152 -2.15 1.62 9.45
CA CYS A 152 -0.81 1.43 8.91
C CYS A 152 -0.66 2.03 7.49
N LEU A 153 -1.67 1.83 6.62
CA LEU A 153 -1.74 2.48 5.32
C LEU A 153 -1.72 4.01 5.43
N ILE A 154 -2.51 4.58 6.33
CA ILE A 154 -2.53 6.03 6.56
C ILE A 154 -1.17 6.52 7.08
N ILE A 155 -0.51 5.77 7.97
CA ILE A 155 0.85 6.07 8.44
C ILE A 155 1.83 6.10 7.26
N HIS A 156 1.74 5.14 6.34
CA HIS A 156 2.59 5.14 5.14
C HIS A 156 2.40 6.41 4.31
N PHE A 157 1.15 6.86 4.11
CA PHE A 157 0.88 8.14 3.43
C PHE A 157 1.44 9.34 4.19
N LEU A 158 1.32 9.38 5.52
CA LEU A 158 1.87 10.48 6.32
C LEU A 158 3.41 10.55 6.25
N PHE A 159 4.09 9.41 6.35
CA PHE A 159 5.55 9.37 6.35
C PHE A 159 6.16 9.61 4.97
N TRP A 160 5.60 8.99 3.94
CA TRP A 160 6.18 9.02 2.58
C TRP A 160 5.52 10.05 1.66
N GLY A 161 4.31 10.51 1.96
CA GLY A 161 3.57 11.49 1.15
C GLY A 161 4.09 12.91 1.34
N ASN A 162 3.80 13.80 0.37
CA ASN A 162 4.24 15.19 0.45
C ASN A 162 3.34 16.00 1.42
N SER A 163 3.95 16.54 2.48
CA SER A 163 3.30 17.36 3.51
C SER A 163 2.68 18.65 2.97
N THR A 164 3.24 19.23 1.90
CA THR A 164 2.71 20.47 1.29
C THR A 164 1.38 20.27 0.56
N LYS A 165 0.83 19.05 0.59
CA LYS A 165 -0.43 18.71 -0.08
C LYS A 165 -1.63 18.74 0.86
N GLY A 166 -1.42 18.71 2.17
CA GLY A 166 -2.45 19.11 3.12
C GLY A 166 -2.60 20.63 3.15
N ASP A 167 -3.81 21.07 3.48
CA ASP A 167 -4.22 22.47 3.56
C ASP A 167 -3.36 23.38 4.45
N ASP A 168 -2.82 22.84 5.56
CA ASP A 168 -1.97 23.57 6.50
C ASP A 168 -0.46 23.28 6.36
N GLY A 169 -0.10 22.45 5.39
CA GLY A 169 1.29 22.06 5.11
C GLY A 169 1.96 21.21 6.17
N LYS A 170 1.27 20.79 7.25
CA LYS A 170 1.85 19.96 8.31
C LYS A 170 1.97 18.48 7.92
N ALA A 171 1.09 18.01 7.05
CA ALA A 171 0.96 16.62 6.65
C ALA A 171 0.29 16.50 5.28
N SER A 172 0.37 15.33 4.66
CA SER A 172 -0.28 15.06 3.36
C SER A 172 -1.81 14.89 3.46
N ILE A 173 -2.40 15.08 4.63
CA ILE A 173 -3.83 14.94 4.95
C ILE A 173 -4.27 16.26 5.57
N ASP A 174 -5.43 16.77 5.20
CA ASP A 174 -5.94 18.07 5.63
C ASP A 174 -6.24 18.10 7.13
N ALA A 175 -6.06 19.27 7.76
CA ALA A 175 -6.17 19.44 9.22
C ALA A 175 -7.52 19.00 9.79
N ASP A 176 -8.62 19.31 9.10
CA ASP A 176 -9.97 18.88 9.50
C ASP A 176 -10.11 17.35 9.45
N VAL A 177 -9.58 16.71 8.40
CA VAL A 177 -9.60 15.25 8.25
C VAL A 177 -8.75 14.60 9.35
N ARG A 178 -7.56 15.14 9.65
CA ARG A 178 -6.71 14.67 10.76
C ARG A 178 -7.40 14.80 12.11
N THR A 179 -8.10 15.91 12.35
CA THR A 179 -8.86 16.13 13.59
C THR A 179 -9.98 15.11 13.76
N LYS A 180 -10.76 14.87 12.70
CA LYS A 180 -11.82 13.84 12.71
C LYS A 180 -11.24 12.44 12.88
N LEU A 181 -10.11 12.16 12.25
CA LEU A 181 -9.39 10.90 12.36
C LEU A 181 -8.92 10.66 13.80
N ALA A 182 -8.30 11.64 14.45
CA ALA A 182 -7.89 11.55 15.85
C ALA A 182 -9.09 11.24 16.77
N ARG A 183 -10.20 11.97 16.62
CA ARG A 183 -11.44 11.71 17.39
C ARG A 183 -12.00 10.31 17.17
N LYS A 184 -11.95 9.81 15.93
CA LYS A 184 -12.38 8.44 15.61
C LYS A 184 -11.49 7.40 16.28
N LEU A 185 -10.18 7.61 16.29
CA LEU A 185 -9.23 6.72 16.94
C LEU A 185 -9.41 6.74 18.46
N ASP A 186 -9.59 7.91 19.07
CA ASP A 186 -9.93 8.04 20.50
C ASP A 186 -11.20 7.24 20.84
N ALA A 187 -12.27 7.43 20.05
CA ALA A 187 -13.52 6.72 20.24
C ALA A 187 -13.34 5.21 20.10
N LEU A 188 -12.56 4.75 19.11
CA LEU A 188 -12.28 3.32 18.89
C LEU A 188 -11.48 2.72 20.05
N ILE A 189 -10.39 3.37 20.47
CA ILE A 189 -9.53 2.93 21.58
C ILE A 189 -10.33 2.83 22.88
N GLY A 190 -11.31 3.71 23.09
CA GLY A 190 -12.17 3.70 24.27
C GLY A 190 -13.21 2.58 24.33
N THR A 191 -13.34 1.71 23.32
CA THR A 191 -14.38 0.67 23.31
C THR A 191 -13.86 -0.71 23.74
N PRO A 192 -14.71 -1.58 24.34
CA PRO A 192 -14.34 -2.96 24.65
C PRO A 192 -13.97 -3.80 23.41
N GLU A 193 -14.46 -3.43 22.22
CA GLU A 193 -14.14 -4.12 20.97
C GLU A 193 -12.68 -3.92 20.57
N PHE A 194 -12.06 -2.80 20.93
CA PHE A 194 -10.64 -2.55 20.69
C PHE A 194 -9.77 -3.61 21.35
N GLU A 195 -10.06 -3.94 22.61
CA GLU A 195 -9.35 -5.00 23.37
C GLU A 195 -9.46 -6.40 22.76
N ARG A 196 -10.48 -6.62 21.90
CA ARG A 196 -10.69 -7.90 21.20
C ARG A 196 -9.96 -7.96 19.86
N LEU A 197 -9.40 -6.85 19.39
CA LEU A 197 -8.62 -6.85 18.15
C LEU A 197 -7.29 -7.58 18.36
N PRO A 198 -6.76 -8.26 17.32
CA PRO A 198 -5.41 -8.78 17.35
C PRO A 198 -4.39 -7.71 17.75
N GLU A 199 -3.36 -8.07 18.49
CA GLU A 199 -2.35 -7.13 19.03
C GLU A 199 -1.80 -6.19 17.96
N ILE A 200 -1.40 -6.72 16.79
CA ILE A 200 -0.88 -5.91 15.70
C ILE A 200 -1.86 -4.84 15.20
N GLN A 201 -3.17 -5.11 15.26
CA GLN A 201 -4.18 -4.12 14.90
C GLN A 201 -4.19 -2.95 15.88
N ARG A 202 -4.14 -3.28 17.18
CA ARG A 202 -4.17 -2.29 18.26
C ARG A 202 -2.95 -1.38 18.19
N VAL A 203 -1.77 -2.00 18.00
CA VAL A 203 -0.50 -1.27 17.85
C VAL A 203 -0.57 -0.24 16.72
N ASP A 204 -1.08 -0.62 15.54
CA ASP A 204 -1.15 0.34 14.42
C ASP A 204 -2.20 1.44 14.62
N ILE A 205 -3.31 1.16 15.30
CA ILE A 205 -4.31 2.15 15.70
C ILE A 205 -3.71 3.16 16.68
N GLU A 206 -3.07 2.68 17.74
CA GLU A 206 -2.41 3.53 18.75
C GLU A 206 -1.25 4.32 18.15
N ARG A 207 -0.48 3.70 17.27
CA ARG A 207 0.63 4.35 16.56
C ARG A 207 0.14 5.50 15.70
N LEU A 208 -0.91 5.31 14.90
CA LEU A 208 -1.48 6.40 14.10
C LEU A 208 -1.99 7.51 15.01
N HIS A 209 -2.67 7.16 16.10
CA HIS A 209 -3.17 8.12 17.06
C HIS A 209 -2.04 8.97 17.69
N GLY A 210 -0.94 8.33 18.10
CA GLY A 210 0.25 9.02 18.60
C GLY A 210 0.91 9.91 17.54
N ILE A 211 1.02 9.44 16.29
CA ILE A 211 1.53 10.22 15.16
C ILE A 211 0.71 11.50 14.94
N LEU A 212 -0.61 11.42 14.97
CA LEU A 212 -1.46 12.61 14.80
C LEU A 212 -1.24 13.62 15.92
N LYS A 213 -1.08 13.17 17.17
CA LYS A 213 -0.71 14.06 18.29
C LYS A 213 0.62 14.76 18.07
N CYS A 214 1.63 14.04 17.57
CA CYS A 214 2.93 14.62 17.24
C CYS A 214 2.83 15.66 16.11
N ILE A 215 2.07 15.38 15.05
CA ILE A 215 1.85 16.33 13.94
C ILE A 215 1.20 17.61 14.46
N GLU A 216 0.14 17.50 15.27
CA GLU A 216 -0.58 18.67 15.76
C GLU A 216 0.24 19.48 16.78
N GLY A 217 1.03 18.79 17.62
CA GLY A 217 1.87 19.43 18.63
C GLY A 217 3.15 20.07 18.11
N MET A 218 3.57 19.77 16.89
CA MET A 218 4.79 20.32 16.28
C MET A 218 4.47 21.49 15.34
N PRO A 219 5.39 22.46 15.21
CA PRO A 219 5.28 23.48 14.17
C PRO A 219 5.52 22.87 12.78
N ALA A 220 4.89 23.43 11.75
CA ALA A 220 5.04 23.00 10.37
C ALA A 220 4.99 21.46 10.21
N ASP A 221 5.82 20.88 9.34
CA ASP A 221 5.89 19.44 9.09
C ASP A 221 7.07 18.75 9.79
N TYR A 222 7.74 19.40 10.77
CA TYR A 222 9.01 18.93 11.34
C TYR A 222 9.03 17.45 11.74
N TYR A 223 7.96 16.97 12.37
CA TYR A 223 7.85 15.56 12.75
C TYR A 223 7.94 14.63 11.53
N LEU A 224 7.18 14.95 10.48
CA LEU A 224 7.11 14.13 9.27
C LEU A 224 8.35 14.31 8.40
N SER A 225 8.89 15.52 8.24
CA SER A 225 10.09 15.77 7.45
C SER A 225 11.33 15.11 8.07
N SER A 226 11.48 15.16 9.40
CA SER A 226 12.54 14.43 10.11
C SER A 226 12.38 12.91 9.97
N THR A 227 11.16 12.40 10.12
CA THR A 227 10.88 10.96 9.97
C THR A 227 11.14 10.49 8.55
N ARG A 228 10.69 11.25 7.55
CA ARG A 228 10.92 10.97 6.12
C ARG A 228 12.40 10.96 5.79
N SER A 229 13.17 11.96 6.25
CA SER A 229 14.62 12.02 6.02
C SER A 229 15.34 10.80 6.60
N TYR A 230 14.97 10.37 7.80
CA TYR A 230 15.49 9.14 8.40
C TYR A 230 15.14 7.88 7.58
N LEU A 231 13.90 7.77 7.11
CA LEU A 231 13.46 6.63 6.29
C LEU A 231 14.10 6.62 4.89
N GLU A 232 14.28 7.78 4.27
CA GLU A 232 14.95 7.94 2.97
C GLU A 232 16.42 7.50 3.07
N GLY A 233 17.11 7.88 4.14
CA GLY A 233 18.47 7.40 4.43
C GLY A 233 18.60 5.89 4.65
N GLN A 234 17.49 5.15 4.78
CA GLN A 234 17.48 3.68 4.90
C GLN A 234 17.19 2.96 3.58
N VAL A 235 16.83 3.67 2.52
CA VAL A 235 16.37 3.08 1.25
C VAL A 235 17.20 3.49 0.03
N ASP A 236 18.21 4.33 0.21
CA ASP A 236 19.15 4.76 -0.84
C ASP A 236 20.28 3.75 -1.15
N ASN A 237 20.19 2.54 -0.56
CA ASN A 237 21.16 1.46 -0.79
C ASN A 237 20.93 0.74 -2.12
N CYS A 238 21.99 0.10 -2.59
CA CYS A 238 21.94 -0.72 -3.79
C CYS A 238 20.85 -1.81 -3.68
N GLY A 239 19.99 -1.93 -4.69
CA GLY A 239 18.91 -2.92 -4.76
C GLY A 239 19.37 -4.39 -4.85
N ARG A 240 20.68 -4.65 -4.73
CA ARG A 240 21.23 -5.99 -4.54
C ARG A 240 21.31 -6.20 -3.02
N SER A 241 20.55 -7.16 -2.49
CA SER A 241 20.41 -7.46 -1.05
C SER A 241 21.71 -7.79 -0.29
N SER A 242 22.83 -7.98 -0.99
CA SER A 242 24.16 -8.27 -0.41
C SER A 242 25.14 -7.11 -0.59
N CYS A 243 24.66 -5.91 -0.90
CA CYS A 243 25.46 -4.74 -1.23
C CYS A 243 24.90 -3.51 -0.51
N ASP A 244 25.67 -2.97 0.43
CA ASP A 244 25.28 -1.81 1.24
C ASP A 244 25.83 -0.48 0.71
N GLU A 245 26.44 -0.50 -0.48
CA GLU A 245 26.93 0.71 -1.17
C GLU A 245 25.78 1.63 -1.60
N GLU A 246 26.07 2.94 -1.61
CA GLU A 246 25.14 3.97 -2.08
C GLU A 246 24.76 3.79 -3.57
N ALA A 247 23.49 4.03 -3.89
CA ALA A 247 22.94 3.72 -5.19
C ALA A 247 22.93 4.92 -6.16
N GLU A 248 23.88 4.95 -7.10
CA GLU A 248 24.03 6.02 -8.09
C GLU A 248 23.21 5.81 -9.38
N LEU A 249 22.86 4.57 -9.72
CA LEU A 249 22.23 4.19 -10.99
C LEU A 249 20.80 3.67 -10.79
N ALA A 250 19.80 4.37 -11.34
CA ALA A 250 18.44 3.85 -11.38
C ALA A 250 18.25 2.80 -12.50
N CYS A 251 17.38 1.81 -12.27
CA CYS A 251 16.94 0.89 -13.32
C CYS A 251 16.31 1.68 -14.47
N SER A 252 16.81 1.52 -15.70
CA SER A 252 16.30 2.28 -16.86
C SER A 252 14.83 1.99 -17.18
N LYS A 253 14.34 0.79 -16.85
CA LYS A 253 12.96 0.35 -17.12
C LYS A 253 11.98 0.87 -16.07
N CYS A 254 12.11 0.46 -14.80
CA CYS A 254 11.16 0.88 -13.77
C CYS A 254 11.47 2.26 -13.17
N LYS A 255 12.74 2.69 -13.22
CA LYS A 255 13.28 3.86 -12.53
C LYS A 255 13.15 3.82 -11.00
N THR A 256 12.57 2.76 -10.43
CA THR A 256 12.24 2.64 -9.01
C THR A 256 13.36 2.02 -8.18
N VAL A 257 13.99 0.95 -8.69
CA VAL A 257 15.13 0.29 -8.00
C VAL A 257 16.43 0.94 -8.44
N ARG A 258 17.32 1.25 -7.49
CA ARG A 258 18.63 1.87 -7.72
C ARG A 258 19.77 0.88 -7.44
N TYR A 259 20.95 1.12 -7.98
CA TYR A 259 22.14 0.27 -7.88
C TYR A 259 23.41 1.12 -7.75
N CYS A 260 24.42 0.66 -7.02
CA CYS A 260 25.74 1.31 -7.00
C CYS A 260 26.49 1.18 -8.35
N GLY A 261 26.06 0.27 -9.24
CA GLY A 261 26.63 0.16 -10.56
C GLY A 261 26.07 -0.97 -11.41
N LYS A 262 26.54 -1.05 -12.67
CA LYS A 262 26.07 -2.02 -13.68
C LYS A 262 26.24 -3.49 -13.23
N LYS A 263 27.27 -3.80 -12.44
CA LYS A 263 27.51 -5.17 -11.93
C LYS A 263 26.37 -5.62 -11.02
N CYS A 264 26.00 -4.80 -10.02
CA CYS A 264 24.90 -5.10 -9.11
C CYS A 264 23.55 -5.10 -9.83
N GLN A 265 23.34 -4.18 -10.77
CA GLN A 265 22.15 -4.20 -11.63
C GLN A 265 22.03 -5.50 -12.42
N THR A 266 23.10 -5.93 -13.12
CA THR A 266 23.09 -7.16 -13.93
C THR A 266 22.86 -8.40 -13.06
N TRP A 267 23.47 -8.44 -11.87
CA TRP A 267 23.24 -9.52 -10.92
C TRP A 267 21.77 -9.54 -10.46
N HIS A 268 21.23 -8.42 -9.98
CA HIS A 268 19.85 -8.36 -9.49
C HIS A 268 18.85 -8.65 -10.60
N TRP A 269 19.13 -8.19 -11.83
CA TRP A 269 18.33 -8.51 -13.02
C TRP A 269 18.18 -10.02 -13.23
N LYS A 270 19.29 -10.77 -13.15
CA LYS A 270 19.30 -12.23 -13.29
C LYS A 270 18.69 -12.95 -12.07
N ASN A 271 18.69 -12.32 -10.91
CA ASN A 271 18.20 -12.89 -9.64
C ASN A 271 16.80 -12.37 -9.26
N GLY A 272 15.90 -12.22 -10.25
CA GLY A 272 14.48 -11.97 -10.01
C GLY A 272 13.99 -10.57 -10.40
N HIS A 273 14.85 -9.54 -10.44
CA HIS A 273 14.37 -8.19 -10.81
C HIS A 273 13.80 -8.16 -12.23
N LYS A 274 14.36 -8.93 -13.19
CA LYS A 274 13.81 -9.00 -14.56
C LYS A 274 12.32 -9.31 -14.59
N LEU A 275 11.87 -10.20 -13.70
CA LEU A 275 10.50 -10.69 -13.67
C LEU A 275 9.58 -9.74 -12.89
N ARG A 276 10.13 -8.93 -11.97
CA ARG A 276 9.39 -7.93 -11.19
C ARG A 276 9.53 -6.51 -11.70
N CYS A 277 10.33 -6.30 -12.75
CA CYS A 277 10.65 -4.98 -13.26
C CYS A 277 9.58 -4.54 -14.26
N PHE A 278 8.72 -3.63 -13.83
CA PHE A 278 7.67 -3.06 -14.66
C PHE A 278 7.92 -1.59 -14.90
N GLN A 279 7.55 -1.14 -16.10
CA GLN A 279 7.65 0.27 -16.41
C GLN A 279 6.55 0.98 -15.65
N VAL A 280 6.96 1.85 -14.72
CA VAL A 280 5.98 2.66 -14.01
C VAL A 280 5.54 3.77 -14.96
N ALA A 281 4.29 3.74 -15.37
CA ALA A 281 3.68 4.76 -16.21
C ALA A 281 3.35 5.99 -15.34
N TYR A 282 4.30 6.92 -15.24
CA TYR A 282 4.04 8.27 -14.73
C TYR A 282 3.34 9.09 -15.81
#